data_AF-A0A1V6BTC6-F1
#
_entry.id   AF-A0A1V6BTC6-F1
#
_cell.length_a   1.000
_cell.length_b   1.000
_cell.length_c   1.000
_cell.angle_alpha   90.00
_cell.angle_beta   90.00
_cell.angle_gamma   90.00
#
_symmetry.space_group_name_H-M   'P 1'
#
loop_
_entity.id
_entity.type
_entity.pdbx_description
1 polymer ?
#
loop_
_entity_poly.entity_id
_entity_poly.type
_entity_poly.pdbx_seq_one_letter_code
_entity_poly.pdbx_strand_id
1 'polypeptide(L)'
;MNHIKSFSSLNRTKAHRKALYRNMTTSLLKYGKIETTVVKAKELKKFAEKILTRARVKNLHNIRLISKVIQEKDILKKLFDEIAPRYVGRNGGYTRIIKLKKRKGDGADMAYIELLTDEIQTTKRKKRKDTGVGKSVKSDKSADVKDTQKSESAVKLTSPQFQISSKNDEEFKYELKDADNNTLISCDVQKDKTAVTGLIESVKKYGADAKTVNLDSDEEVNVTGAKYEIYSDKDGGVKYRLKSESGEIIAVSSVYKTTEDCVQAIEKLKSIVKTAEVNEK
;
A
#
# COMPACT_ATOMS: atom_id res chain seq x y z
N MET A 1 -3.46 20.22 -34.06
CA MET A 1 -2.53 19.27 -33.40
C MET A 1 -3.22 18.58 -32.21
N ASN A 2 -3.13 17.25 -32.11
CA ASN A 2 -3.59 16.47 -30.94
C ASN A 2 -2.38 16.03 -30.08
N HIS A 3 -1.44 16.93 -29.80
CA HIS A 3 -0.32 16.60 -28.93
C HIS A 3 -0.81 16.49 -27.47
N ILE A 4 -0.36 15.47 -26.72
CA ILE A 4 -0.64 15.25 -25.27
C ILE A 4 -2.08 14.85 -24.91
N LYS A 5 -3.00 14.63 -25.87
CA LYS A 5 -4.36 14.18 -25.55
C LYS A 5 -4.39 12.68 -25.19
N SER A 6 -4.50 12.37 -23.90
CA SER A 6 -4.49 11.00 -23.35
C SER A 6 -5.88 10.33 -23.24
N PHE A 7 -6.93 11.00 -23.71
CA PHE A 7 -8.32 10.53 -23.66
C PHE A 7 -8.99 10.59 -25.03
N SER A 8 -9.96 9.70 -25.26
CA SER A 8 -10.81 9.75 -26.45
C SER A 8 -12.03 10.65 -26.22
N SER A 9 -12.35 11.52 -27.18
CA SER A 9 -13.53 12.38 -27.11
C SER A 9 -14.85 11.62 -27.30
N LEU A 10 -14.81 10.40 -27.85
CA LEU A 10 -15.98 9.55 -28.17
C LEU A 10 -17.02 10.26 -29.04
N ASN A 11 -16.59 11.23 -29.87
CA ASN A 11 -17.45 12.12 -30.66
C ASN A 11 -18.56 12.76 -29.81
N ARG A 12 -18.24 13.14 -28.56
CA ARG A 12 -19.17 13.75 -27.61
C ARG A 12 -18.57 14.98 -26.94
N THR A 13 -19.44 15.93 -26.62
CA THR A 13 -19.09 17.08 -25.77
C THR A 13 -18.65 16.61 -24.38
N LYS A 14 -17.90 17.46 -23.65
CA LYS A 14 -17.36 17.14 -22.31
C LYS A 14 -18.47 16.74 -21.32
N ALA A 15 -19.59 17.47 -21.34
CA ALA A 15 -20.74 17.21 -20.46
C ALA A 15 -21.37 15.84 -20.76
N HIS A 16 -21.69 15.57 -22.01
CA HIS A 16 -22.29 14.29 -22.42
C HIS A 16 -21.34 13.11 -22.15
N ARG A 17 -20.03 13.28 -22.40
CA ARG A 17 -19.04 12.24 -22.08
C ARG A 17 -18.97 11.93 -20.58
N LYS A 18 -19.05 12.95 -19.72
CA LYS A 18 -19.10 12.76 -18.25
C LYS A 18 -20.35 12.01 -17.81
N ALA A 19 -21.51 12.34 -18.38
CA ALA A 19 -22.76 11.64 -18.12
C ALA A 19 -22.70 10.17 -18.58
N LEU A 20 -22.15 9.91 -19.77
CA LEU A 20 -21.93 8.56 -20.29
C LEU A 20 -21.08 7.71 -19.33
N TYR A 21 -19.95 8.25 -18.85
CA TYR A 21 -19.09 7.53 -17.91
C TYR A 21 -19.77 7.25 -16.57
N ARG A 22 -20.54 8.20 -16.04
CA ARG A 22 -21.35 7.98 -14.83
C ARG A 22 -22.31 6.80 -15.03
N ASN A 23 -23.12 6.84 -16.08
CA ASN A 23 -24.14 5.83 -16.34
C ASN A 23 -23.53 4.43 -16.58
N MET A 24 -22.45 4.36 -17.36
CA MET A 24 -21.78 3.08 -17.62
C MET A 24 -21.08 2.53 -16.37
N THR A 25 -20.45 3.36 -15.55
CA THR A 25 -19.86 2.90 -14.27
C THR A 25 -20.95 2.41 -13.32
N THR A 26 -22.04 3.14 -13.18
CA THR A 26 -23.18 2.72 -12.35
C THR A 26 -23.73 1.37 -12.83
N SER A 27 -23.89 1.19 -14.14
CA SER A 27 -24.33 -0.08 -14.75
C SER A 27 -23.32 -1.21 -14.49
N LEU A 28 -22.02 -0.94 -14.63
CA LEU A 28 -20.96 -1.91 -14.37
C LEU A 28 -20.96 -2.37 -12.91
N LEU A 29 -21.17 -1.47 -11.95
CA LEU A 29 -21.25 -1.82 -10.54
C LEU A 29 -22.56 -2.54 -10.17
N LYS A 30 -23.66 -2.22 -10.86
CA LYS A 30 -24.95 -2.88 -10.68
C LYS A 30 -24.90 -4.34 -11.11
N TYR A 31 -24.51 -4.58 -12.36
CA TYR A 31 -24.59 -5.89 -13.02
C TYR A 31 -23.28 -6.68 -12.98
N GLY A 32 -22.15 -6.05 -12.65
CA GLY A 32 -20.82 -6.68 -12.65
C GLY A 32 -20.18 -6.83 -14.04
N LYS A 33 -20.99 -6.86 -15.11
CA LYS A 33 -20.54 -6.97 -16.50
C LYS A 33 -21.46 -6.20 -17.44
N ILE A 34 -20.89 -5.50 -18.41
CA ILE A 34 -21.65 -4.78 -19.45
C ILE A 34 -21.04 -4.98 -20.83
N GLU A 35 -21.88 -4.93 -21.86
CA GLU A 35 -21.49 -4.95 -23.26
C GLU A 35 -21.39 -3.54 -23.83
N THR A 36 -20.31 -3.22 -24.54
CA THR A 36 -20.15 -1.91 -25.17
C THR A 36 -19.14 -1.96 -26.33
N THR A 37 -18.83 -0.83 -26.96
CA THR A 37 -17.78 -0.78 -27.98
C THR A 37 -16.39 -0.78 -27.34
N VAL A 38 -15.39 -1.32 -28.04
CA VAL A 38 -14.01 -1.41 -27.54
C VAL A 38 -13.48 -0.05 -27.08
N VAL A 39 -13.76 1.02 -27.83
CA VAL A 39 -13.30 2.37 -27.49
C VAL A 39 -13.95 2.87 -26.19
N LYS A 40 -15.25 2.65 -26.01
CA LYS A 40 -15.97 3.00 -24.77
C LYS A 40 -15.47 2.19 -23.59
N ALA A 41 -15.25 0.88 -23.76
CA ALA A 41 -14.73 0.00 -22.71
C ALA A 41 -13.34 0.45 -22.23
N LYS A 42 -12.42 0.78 -23.15
CA LYS A 42 -11.07 1.26 -22.80
C LYS A 42 -11.08 2.55 -21.99
N GLU A 43 -11.93 3.51 -22.35
CA GLU A 43 -12.06 4.75 -21.59
C GLU A 43 -12.79 4.56 -20.27
N LEU A 44 -13.83 3.71 -20.25
CA LEU A 44 -14.54 3.35 -19.02
C LEU A 44 -13.60 2.69 -18.01
N LYS A 45 -12.72 1.78 -18.46
CA LYS A 45 -11.70 1.15 -17.61
C LYS A 45 -10.89 2.17 -16.83
N LYS A 46 -10.33 3.19 -17.51
CA LYS A 46 -9.57 4.27 -16.85
C LYS A 46 -10.36 5.01 -15.78
N PHE A 47 -11.67 5.17 -15.99
CA PHE A 47 -12.55 5.90 -15.09
C PHE A 47 -13.03 5.03 -13.91
N ALA A 48 -13.48 3.81 -14.18
CA ALA A 48 -13.96 2.85 -13.19
C ALA A 48 -12.84 2.42 -12.23
N GLU A 49 -11.62 2.19 -12.72
CA GLU A 49 -10.48 1.81 -11.86
C GLU A 49 -10.14 2.90 -10.84
N LYS A 50 -10.24 4.18 -11.20
CA LYS A 50 -10.03 5.29 -10.24
C LYS A 50 -11.08 5.29 -9.14
N ILE A 51 -12.33 4.96 -9.48
CA ILE A 51 -13.43 4.88 -8.50
C ILE A 51 -13.22 3.68 -7.57
N LEU A 52 -12.94 2.50 -8.12
CA LEU A 52 -12.66 1.29 -7.35
C LEU A 52 -11.43 1.47 -6.44
N THR A 53 -10.38 2.13 -6.92
CA THR A 53 -9.19 2.44 -6.11
C THR A 53 -9.53 3.27 -4.89
N ARG A 54 -10.37 4.31 -5.05
CA ARG A 54 -10.83 5.14 -3.92
C ARG A 54 -11.78 4.39 -3.00
N ALA A 55 -12.65 3.55 -3.56
CA ALA A 55 -13.63 2.79 -2.80
C ALA A 55 -13.01 1.77 -1.85
N ARG A 56 -11.80 1.25 -2.13
CA ARG A 56 -11.06 0.34 -1.25
C ARG A 56 -10.88 0.88 0.17
N VAL A 57 -10.73 2.19 0.31
CA VAL A 57 -10.64 2.86 1.62
C VAL A 57 -11.99 3.47 1.95
N LYS A 58 -12.76 2.81 2.83
CA LYS A 58 -14.05 3.31 3.30
C LYS A 58 -13.82 4.45 4.30
N ASN A 59 -13.86 5.68 3.81
CA ASN A 59 -13.90 6.89 4.63
C ASN A 59 -14.99 7.83 4.11
N LEU A 60 -15.45 8.74 4.97
CA LEU A 60 -16.54 9.66 4.65
C LEU A 60 -16.17 10.63 3.50
N HIS A 61 -14.90 11.01 3.39
CA HIS A 61 -14.40 11.82 2.27
C HIS A 61 -14.57 11.12 0.91
N ASN A 62 -14.15 9.87 0.79
CA ASN A 62 -14.24 9.05 -0.43
C ASN A 62 -15.70 8.77 -0.77
N ILE A 63 -16.54 8.49 0.24
CA ILE A 63 -17.99 8.34 0.05
C ILE A 63 -18.57 9.62 -0.60
N ARG A 64 -18.25 10.81 -0.05
CA ARG A 64 -18.70 12.10 -0.62
C ARG A 64 -18.16 12.37 -2.02
N LEU A 65 -16.94 11.95 -2.34
CA LEU A 65 -16.38 12.13 -3.69
C LEU A 65 -17.00 11.18 -4.71
N ILE A 66 -17.22 9.93 -4.34
CA ILE A 66 -17.80 8.93 -5.23
C ILE A 66 -19.29 9.18 -5.43
N SER A 67 -20.02 9.68 -4.43
CA SER A 67 -21.44 10.03 -4.55
C SER A 67 -21.71 11.17 -5.55
N LYS A 68 -20.72 12.04 -5.82
CA LYS A 68 -20.79 13.05 -6.91
C LYS A 68 -20.79 12.43 -8.30
N VAL A 69 -20.43 11.15 -8.40
CA VAL A 69 -20.35 10.39 -9.66
C VAL A 69 -21.48 9.37 -9.73
N ILE A 70 -21.63 8.54 -8.70
CA ILE A 70 -22.65 7.50 -8.58
C ILE A 70 -23.76 8.05 -7.67
N GLN A 71 -24.88 8.43 -8.25
CA GLN A 71 -25.98 9.06 -7.51
C GLN A 71 -26.94 8.04 -6.87
N GLU A 72 -26.97 6.81 -7.37
CA GLU A 72 -27.80 5.74 -6.81
C GLU A 72 -27.21 5.25 -5.47
N LYS A 73 -27.97 5.44 -4.39
CA LYS A 73 -27.54 5.11 -3.01
C LYS A 73 -27.30 3.60 -2.81
N ASP A 74 -28.14 2.77 -3.42
CA ASP A 74 -28.04 1.31 -3.27
C ASP A 74 -26.76 0.76 -3.90
N ILE A 75 -26.39 1.28 -5.07
CA ILE A 75 -25.16 0.91 -5.77
C ILE A 75 -23.95 1.45 -5.01
N LEU A 76 -24.05 2.65 -4.45
CA LEU A 76 -22.98 3.20 -3.61
C LEU A 76 -22.75 2.31 -2.37
N LYS A 77 -23.82 1.84 -1.72
CA LYS A 77 -23.74 0.89 -0.60
C LYS A 77 -23.10 -0.42 -1.03
N LYS A 78 -23.60 -1.03 -2.12
CA LYS A 78 -23.03 -2.26 -2.71
C LYS A 78 -21.54 -2.12 -3.04
N LEU A 79 -21.13 -0.95 -3.56
CA LEU A 79 -19.73 -0.69 -3.88
C LEU A 79 -18.83 -0.80 -2.64
N PHE A 80 -19.21 -0.19 -1.52
CA PHE A 80 -18.39 -0.18 -0.31
C PHE A 80 -18.51 -1.46 0.53
N ASP A 81 -19.68 -2.08 0.55
CA ASP A 81 -19.96 -3.23 1.43
C ASP A 81 -19.57 -4.56 0.75
N GLU A 82 -19.76 -4.70 -0.57
CA GLU A 82 -19.53 -5.98 -1.27
C GLU A 82 -18.34 -5.94 -2.24
N ILE A 83 -18.21 -4.88 -3.05
CA ILE A 83 -17.29 -4.88 -4.19
C ILE A 83 -15.88 -4.45 -3.78
N ALA A 84 -15.76 -3.34 -3.04
CA ALA A 84 -14.47 -2.75 -2.67
C ALA A 84 -13.61 -3.65 -1.75
N PRO A 85 -14.16 -4.36 -0.74
CA PRO A 85 -13.38 -5.25 0.12
C PRO A 85 -12.64 -6.35 -0.66
N ARG A 86 -13.23 -6.86 -1.76
CA ARG A 86 -12.63 -7.88 -2.63
C ARG A 86 -11.31 -7.45 -3.26
N TYR A 87 -11.05 -6.15 -3.33
CA TYR A 87 -9.89 -5.58 -4.01
C TYR A 87 -8.80 -5.05 -3.08
N VAL A 88 -8.93 -5.20 -1.76
CA VAL A 88 -7.99 -4.64 -0.77
C VAL A 88 -6.56 -5.17 -0.96
N GLY A 89 -6.37 -6.41 -1.43
CA GLY A 89 -5.05 -6.99 -1.73
C GLY A 89 -4.57 -6.84 -3.18
N ARG A 90 -5.31 -6.15 -4.07
CA ARG A 90 -4.99 -6.06 -5.51
C ARG A 90 -4.50 -4.66 -5.89
N ASN A 91 -3.27 -4.56 -6.39
CA ASN A 91 -2.65 -3.30 -6.83
C ASN A 91 -3.07 -2.93 -8.28
N GLY A 92 -4.35 -2.66 -8.49
CA GLY A 92 -4.89 -2.23 -9.78
C GLY A 92 -5.37 -3.38 -10.69
N GLY A 93 -5.95 -3.04 -11.84
CA GLY A 93 -6.48 -4.03 -12.78
C GLY A 93 -7.76 -4.73 -12.28
N TYR A 94 -8.71 -3.96 -11.74
CA TYR A 94 -9.97 -4.49 -11.20
C TYR A 94 -11.01 -4.85 -12.28
N THR A 95 -10.78 -4.40 -13.51
CA THR A 95 -11.66 -4.66 -14.65
C THR A 95 -10.93 -5.39 -15.77
N ARG A 96 -11.63 -6.32 -16.41
CA ARG A 96 -11.17 -7.04 -17.60
C ARG A 96 -11.98 -6.60 -18.80
N ILE A 97 -11.34 -6.49 -19.97
CA ILE A 97 -12.01 -6.22 -21.24
C ILE A 97 -11.84 -7.47 -22.11
N ILE A 98 -12.96 -8.03 -22.58
CA ILE A 98 -12.99 -9.19 -23.48
C ILE A 98 -13.57 -8.72 -24.81
N LYS A 99 -12.81 -8.89 -25.90
CA LYS A 99 -13.29 -8.52 -27.24
C LYS A 99 -14.36 -9.51 -27.71
N LEU A 100 -15.34 -8.98 -28.42
CA LEU A 100 -16.44 -9.73 -29.02
C LEU A 100 -16.39 -9.64 -30.55
N LYS A 101 -17.33 -10.33 -31.18
CA LYS A 101 -17.58 -10.19 -32.62
C LYS A 101 -18.01 -8.74 -32.95
N LYS A 102 -17.75 -8.31 -34.18
CA LYS A 102 -18.23 -7.02 -34.68
C LYS A 102 -19.75 -6.99 -34.67
N ARG A 103 -20.33 -5.83 -34.35
CA ARG A 103 -21.78 -5.66 -34.36
C ARG A 103 -22.30 -5.72 -35.79
N LYS A 104 -23.41 -6.43 -35.98
CA LYS A 104 -24.12 -6.49 -37.26
C LYS A 104 -24.73 -5.12 -37.55
N GLY A 105 -24.48 -4.57 -38.75
CA GLY A 105 -24.92 -3.23 -39.15
C GLY A 105 -23.77 -2.25 -39.30
N ASP A 106 -23.34 -1.64 -38.19
CA ASP A 106 -22.27 -0.61 -38.19
C ASP A 106 -20.84 -1.18 -38.17
N GLY A 107 -20.69 -2.51 -38.08
CA GLY A 107 -19.38 -3.18 -38.06
C GLY A 107 -18.51 -2.80 -36.86
N ALA A 108 -19.08 -2.20 -35.81
CA ALA A 108 -18.31 -1.69 -34.68
C ALA A 108 -17.72 -2.83 -33.84
N ASP A 109 -16.45 -2.67 -33.43
CA ASP A 109 -15.81 -3.62 -32.52
C ASP A 109 -16.47 -3.57 -31.14
N MET A 110 -17.03 -4.71 -30.72
CA MET A 110 -17.68 -4.88 -29.42
C MET A 110 -16.74 -5.49 -28.39
N ALA A 111 -17.03 -5.24 -27.12
CA ALA A 111 -16.35 -5.84 -25.99
C ALA A 111 -17.24 -5.91 -24.76
N TYR A 112 -17.04 -6.95 -23.96
CA TYR A 112 -17.46 -6.95 -22.57
C TYR A 112 -16.42 -6.24 -21.70
N ILE A 113 -16.90 -5.46 -20.74
CA ILE A 113 -16.11 -5.02 -19.59
C ILE A 113 -16.74 -5.58 -18.33
N GLU A 114 -15.94 -6.29 -17.54
CA GLU A 114 -16.38 -7.01 -16.35
C GLU A 114 -15.49 -6.70 -15.16
N LEU A 115 -16.10 -6.73 -13.97
CA LEU A 115 -15.42 -6.73 -12.69
C LEU A 115 -14.75 -8.08 -12.48
N LEU A 116 -13.53 -8.06 -11.97
CA LEU A 116 -12.77 -9.29 -11.76
C LEU A 116 -13.22 -9.98 -10.47
N THR A 117 -13.78 -11.17 -10.60
CA THR A 117 -14.24 -12.00 -9.46
C THR A 117 -13.16 -12.91 -8.90
N ASP A 118 -12.09 -13.13 -9.65
CA ASP A 118 -11.03 -14.08 -9.29
C ASP A 118 -10.42 -13.70 -7.93
N GLU A 119 -10.56 -14.60 -6.96
CA GLU A 119 -9.81 -14.61 -5.71
C GLU A 119 -8.31 -14.50 -6.01
N ILE A 120 -7.59 -13.87 -5.10
CA ILE A 120 -6.17 -13.56 -5.28
C ILE A 120 -5.38 -14.87 -5.33
N GLN A 121 -5.27 -15.49 -6.50
CA GLN A 121 -4.25 -16.51 -6.72
C GLN A 121 -2.91 -15.78 -6.77
N THR A 122 -2.18 -15.85 -5.67
CA THR A 122 -0.79 -15.42 -5.54
C THR A 122 0.14 -16.34 -6.35
N THR A 123 -0.12 -16.53 -7.64
CA THR A 123 0.85 -17.19 -8.51
C THR A 123 2.02 -16.23 -8.70
N LYS A 124 3.10 -16.45 -7.94
CA LYS A 124 4.40 -15.81 -8.12
C LYS A 124 4.80 -15.96 -9.60
N ARG A 125 4.66 -14.90 -10.40
CA ARG A 125 5.16 -14.89 -11.78
C ARG A 125 6.69 -14.97 -11.71
N LYS A 126 7.25 -16.12 -12.11
CA LYS A 126 8.69 -16.31 -12.33
C LYS A 126 9.17 -15.20 -13.27
N LYS A 127 10.06 -14.31 -12.77
CA LYS A 127 10.74 -13.32 -13.61
C LYS A 127 11.46 -14.08 -14.74
N ARG A 128 11.12 -13.77 -15.99
CA ARG A 128 11.96 -14.14 -17.14
C ARG A 128 13.26 -13.34 -17.00
N LYS A 129 14.39 -14.04 -16.96
CA LYS A 129 15.73 -13.44 -17.06
C LYS A 129 15.79 -12.73 -18.41
N ASP A 130 15.78 -11.40 -18.39
CA ASP A 130 16.11 -10.61 -19.58
C ASP A 130 17.63 -10.55 -19.65
N THR A 131 18.17 -11.18 -20.69
CA THR A 131 19.59 -11.16 -21.04
C THR A 131 19.96 -9.75 -21.47
N GLY A 132 20.87 -9.13 -20.71
CA GLY A 132 21.32 -7.78 -20.96
C GLY A 132 22.01 -7.61 -22.31
N VAL A 133 21.66 -6.53 -23.01
CA VAL A 133 22.57 -5.81 -23.89
C VAL A 133 22.49 -4.35 -23.47
N GLY A 134 23.55 -3.88 -22.84
CA GLY A 134 23.66 -2.49 -22.38
C GLY A 134 23.97 -1.53 -23.52
N LYS A 135 23.59 -0.26 -23.32
CA LYS A 135 24.42 0.86 -23.75
C LYS A 135 24.21 2.06 -22.82
N SER A 136 25.30 2.37 -22.13
CA SER A 136 25.55 3.50 -21.26
C SER A 136 25.60 4.83 -22.02
N VAL A 137 25.03 5.89 -21.46
CA VAL A 137 25.57 7.27 -21.57
C VAL A 137 25.37 7.98 -20.23
N LYS A 138 26.48 8.42 -19.63
CA LYS A 138 26.60 9.33 -18.48
C LYS A 138 26.45 10.79 -18.94
N SER A 139 25.86 11.63 -18.10
CA SER A 139 26.27 13.03 -17.96
C SER A 139 25.90 13.53 -16.56
N ASP A 140 26.92 13.94 -15.81
CA ASP A 140 26.87 14.47 -14.44
C ASP A 140 26.54 15.97 -14.38
N LYS A 141 26.19 16.40 -13.14
CA LYS A 141 26.42 17.71 -12.46
C LYS A 141 25.31 18.77 -12.30
N SER A 142 24.67 18.70 -11.12
CA SER A 142 24.73 19.62 -9.94
C SER A 142 24.23 21.08 -9.97
N ALA A 143 23.31 21.40 -9.04
CA ALA A 143 23.30 22.51 -8.05
C ALA A 143 21.98 22.41 -7.24
N ASP A 144 21.92 21.97 -5.98
CA ASP A 144 22.22 22.62 -4.67
C ASP A 144 21.48 23.95 -4.40
N VAL A 145 20.53 23.92 -3.45
CA VAL A 145 20.23 25.00 -2.48
C VAL A 145 19.72 24.36 -1.16
N LYS A 146 20.62 24.32 -0.17
CA LYS A 146 20.49 24.47 1.31
C LYS A 146 19.07 24.60 1.89
N ASP A 147 18.65 23.77 2.84
CA ASP A 147 19.09 23.65 4.25
C ASP A 147 18.90 24.92 5.09
N THR A 148 17.93 24.88 6.00
CA THR A 148 17.89 25.74 7.18
C THR A 148 17.58 24.85 8.38
N GLN A 149 18.62 24.26 8.95
CA GLN A 149 18.62 23.76 10.32
C GLN A 149 18.38 24.91 11.29
N LYS A 150 17.58 24.67 12.33
CA LYS A 150 17.86 25.23 13.64
C LYS A 150 17.99 24.06 14.61
N SER A 151 19.24 23.86 15.00
CA SER A 151 19.75 22.96 16.03
C SER A 151 19.13 23.21 17.39
N GLU A 152 18.83 22.15 18.13
CA GLU A 152 18.93 22.17 19.59
C GLU A 152 19.30 20.77 20.12
N SER A 153 20.55 20.68 20.58
CA SER A 153 20.98 20.02 21.82
C SER A 153 20.78 18.50 21.96
N ALA A 154 21.88 17.77 21.74
CA ALA A 154 22.04 16.38 22.13
C ALA A 154 21.95 16.23 23.67
N VAL A 155 20.85 15.66 24.14
CA VAL A 155 20.75 15.05 25.47
C VAL A 155 20.98 13.56 25.28
N LYS A 156 22.08 13.02 25.83
CA LYS A 156 22.31 11.57 25.94
C LYS A 156 21.19 10.99 26.81
N LEU A 157 20.38 10.09 26.25
CA LEU A 157 19.40 9.33 27.03
C LEU A 157 20.15 8.26 27.82
N THR A 158 19.97 8.25 29.15
CA THR A 158 20.59 7.30 30.08
C THR A 158 19.96 5.90 30.04
N SER A 159 18.91 5.70 29.23
CA SER A 159 18.25 4.42 28.99
C SER A 159 17.53 4.43 27.63
N PRO A 160 17.33 3.26 26.99
CA PRO A 160 16.51 3.14 25.79
C PRO A 160 15.04 3.49 26.09
N GLN A 161 14.41 4.29 25.23
CA GLN A 161 13.06 4.82 25.46
C GLN A 161 12.17 4.74 24.22
N PHE A 162 10.90 4.43 24.43
CA PHE A 162 9.84 4.61 23.43
C PHE A 162 9.46 6.09 23.37
N GLN A 163 9.66 6.74 22.24
CA GLN A 163 9.21 8.11 21.98
C GLN A 163 7.95 8.06 21.11
N ILE A 164 6.83 8.55 21.64
CA ILE A 164 5.62 8.79 20.85
C ILE A 164 5.74 10.19 20.22
N SER A 165 5.44 10.32 18.93
CA SER A 165 5.39 11.62 18.25
C SER A 165 4.09 11.77 17.46
N SER A 166 3.54 12.99 17.46
CA SER A 166 2.42 13.38 16.61
C SER A 166 2.93 14.14 15.39
N LYS A 167 2.31 13.91 14.21
CA LYS A 167 2.67 14.63 12.98
C LYS A 167 1.73 15.79 12.67
N ASN A 168 0.43 15.66 13.00
CA ASN A 168 -0.63 16.64 12.75
C ASN A 168 -1.79 16.52 13.77
N ASP A 169 -1.51 16.13 15.01
CA ASP A 169 -2.49 15.83 16.09
C ASP A 169 -3.49 14.68 15.85
N GLU A 170 -3.66 14.22 14.60
CA GLU A 170 -4.53 13.08 14.21
C GLU A 170 -3.74 11.83 13.77
N GLU A 171 -2.41 11.90 13.79
CA GLU A 171 -1.51 10.82 13.36
C GLU A 171 -0.37 10.65 14.38
N PHE A 172 -0.28 9.46 14.96
CA PHE A 172 0.68 9.09 16.00
C PHE A 172 1.58 7.96 15.52
N LYS A 173 2.86 8.00 15.90
CA LYS A 173 3.80 6.89 15.73
C LYS A 173 4.68 6.77 16.97
N TYR A 174 5.16 5.56 17.26
CA TYR A 174 6.24 5.36 18.22
C TYR A 174 7.56 5.07 17.50
N GLU A 175 8.65 5.51 18.09
CA GLU A 175 10.01 5.13 17.76
C GLU A 175 10.69 4.63 19.04
N LEU A 176 11.20 3.40 19.03
CA LEU A 176 12.10 2.94 20.07
C LEU A 176 13.51 3.40 19.73
N LYS A 177 14.10 4.22 20.59
CA LYS A 177 15.47 4.72 20.42
C LYS A 177 16.41 4.13 21.46
N ASP A 178 17.62 3.83 21.02
CA ASP A 178 18.71 3.42 21.90
C ASP A 178 19.29 4.62 22.67
N ALA A 179 20.20 4.35 23.61
CA ALA A 179 20.96 5.37 24.36
C ALA A 179 21.72 6.35 23.42
N ASP A 180 22.13 5.86 22.25
CA ASP A 180 22.78 6.65 21.18
C ASP A 180 21.78 7.41 20.27
N ASN A 181 20.49 7.43 20.63
CA ASN A 181 19.40 8.06 19.87
C ASN A 181 19.14 7.43 18.48
N ASN A 182 19.67 6.23 18.25
CA ASN A 182 19.43 5.45 17.04
C ASN A 182 18.05 4.78 17.11
N THR A 183 17.22 4.95 16.07
CA THR A 183 15.92 4.29 15.97
C THR A 183 16.09 2.80 15.68
N LEU A 184 15.73 1.96 16.65
CA LEU A 184 15.78 0.50 16.56
C LEU A 184 14.56 -0.05 15.81
N ILE A 185 13.36 0.38 16.24
CA ILE A 185 12.08 0.03 15.61
C ILE A 185 11.12 1.20 15.62
N SER A 186 10.19 1.18 14.66
CA SER A 186 9.06 2.10 14.58
C SER A 186 7.79 1.35 14.21
N CYS A 187 6.62 1.89 14.56
CA CYS A 187 5.35 1.43 13.99
C CYS A 187 4.95 2.21 12.76
N ASP A 188 4.03 1.63 11.99
CA ASP A 188 3.22 2.37 11.03
C ASP A 188 2.38 3.43 11.74
N VAL A 189 2.05 4.50 11.00
CA VAL A 189 1.26 5.62 11.52
C VAL A 189 -0.14 5.14 11.93
N GLN A 190 -0.49 5.41 13.18
CA GLN A 190 -1.80 5.12 13.77
C GLN A 190 -2.61 6.40 13.90
N LYS A 191 -3.94 6.27 13.89
CA LYS A 191 -4.87 7.40 14.03
C LYS A 191 -5.09 7.82 15.48
N ASP A 192 -4.94 6.87 16.40
CA ASP A 192 -5.27 7.05 17.80
C ASP A 192 -4.04 6.79 18.68
N LYS A 193 -3.82 7.65 19.68
CA LYS A 193 -2.73 7.51 20.65
C LYS A 193 -2.85 6.20 21.45
N THR A 194 -4.07 5.76 21.76
CA THR A 194 -4.37 4.51 22.46
C THR A 194 -3.94 3.27 21.67
N ALA A 195 -4.00 3.33 20.34
CA ALA A 195 -3.51 2.25 19.48
C ALA A 195 -1.97 2.18 19.54
N VAL A 196 -1.29 3.33 19.56
CA VAL A 196 0.18 3.38 19.69
C VAL A 196 0.64 2.83 21.05
N THR A 197 -0.03 3.19 22.14
CA THR A 197 0.29 2.64 23.47
C THR A 197 0.05 1.13 23.54
N GLY A 198 -1.04 0.63 22.95
CA GLY A 198 -1.32 -0.82 22.87
C GLY A 198 -0.29 -1.58 22.02
N LEU A 199 0.24 -0.96 20.96
CA LEU A 199 1.34 -1.55 20.20
C LEU A 199 2.63 -1.59 21.03
N ILE A 200 2.96 -0.54 21.79
CA ILE A 200 4.12 -0.54 22.69
C ILE A 200 4.00 -1.65 23.75
N GLU A 201 2.83 -1.82 24.36
CA GLU A 201 2.58 -2.92 25.30
C GLU A 201 2.76 -4.29 24.64
N SER A 202 2.30 -4.45 23.40
CA SER A 202 2.50 -5.67 22.62
C SER A 202 3.98 -5.92 22.30
N VAL A 203 4.76 -4.88 21.97
CA VAL A 203 6.21 -4.99 21.81
C VAL A 203 6.85 -5.44 23.13
N LYS A 204 6.50 -4.83 24.27
CA LYS A 204 7.04 -5.22 25.58
C LYS A 204 6.71 -6.67 25.94
N LYS A 205 5.49 -7.12 25.63
CA LYS A 205 5.03 -8.48 25.92
C LYS A 205 5.71 -9.54 25.06
N TYR A 206 5.79 -9.33 23.75
CA TYR A 206 6.23 -10.36 22.80
C TYR A 206 7.68 -10.20 22.35
N GLY A 207 8.25 -9.00 22.44
CA GLY A 207 9.49 -8.65 21.77
C GLY A 207 10.73 -9.36 22.30
N ALA A 208 10.78 -9.71 23.58
CA ALA A 208 11.92 -10.43 24.16
C ALA A 208 11.94 -11.92 23.78
N ASP A 209 10.75 -12.55 23.75
CA ASP A 209 10.63 -14.01 23.68
C ASP A 209 10.33 -14.51 22.25
N ALA A 210 10.09 -13.60 21.30
CA ALA A 210 9.81 -13.92 19.90
C ALA A 210 11.00 -14.59 19.19
N LYS A 211 10.72 -15.67 18.44
CA LYS A 211 11.74 -16.38 17.65
C LYS A 211 12.06 -15.62 16.36
N THR A 212 13.29 -15.73 15.89
CA THR A 212 13.74 -15.12 14.63
C THR A 212 13.55 -16.10 13.49
N VAL A 213 12.94 -15.65 12.40
CA VAL A 213 12.69 -16.40 11.18
C VAL A 213 13.20 -15.59 10.00
N ASN A 214 14.06 -16.18 9.18
CA ASN A 214 14.54 -15.57 7.96
C ASN A 214 13.67 -16.03 6.78
N LEU A 215 13.01 -15.13 6.07
CA LEU A 215 12.17 -15.50 4.92
C LEU A 215 12.98 -15.85 3.67
N ASP A 216 14.25 -15.46 3.63
CA ASP A 216 15.12 -15.69 2.48
C ASP A 216 15.92 -16.99 2.60
N SER A 217 15.84 -17.71 3.74
CA SER A 217 16.41 -19.06 3.89
C SER A 217 15.41 -20.14 3.50
N ASP A 218 15.88 -21.20 2.84
CA ASP A 218 15.06 -22.34 2.37
C ASP A 218 14.51 -23.24 3.50
N GLU A 219 14.73 -22.89 4.77
CA GLU A 219 14.25 -23.64 5.93
C GLU A 219 12.84 -23.18 6.33
N GLU A 220 11.83 -24.04 6.13
CA GLU A 220 10.47 -23.80 6.62
C GLU A 220 10.39 -24.02 8.13
N VAL A 221 10.69 -22.95 8.88
CA VAL A 221 10.50 -22.96 10.34
C VAL A 221 9.06 -22.57 10.68
N ASN A 222 8.22 -23.57 10.95
CA ASN A 222 6.87 -23.38 11.50
C ASN A 222 6.96 -22.92 12.96
N VAL A 223 7.10 -21.62 13.18
CA VAL A 223 7.06 -21.00 14.51
C VAL A 223 5.61 -20.72 14.92
N THR A 224 5.16 -21.38 15.99
CA THR A 224 3.93 -21.03 16.72
C THR A 224 4.23 -19.89 17.71
N GLY A 225 3.53 -18.77 17.60
CA GLY A 225 3.67 -17.60 18.48
C GLY A 225 4.21 -16.35 17.77
N ALA A 226 4.51 -15.31 18.55
CA ALA A 226 5.11 -14.08 18.03
C ALA A 226 6.51 -14.34 17.45
N LYS A 227 6.82 -13.67 16.33
CA LYS A 227 8.08 -13.91 15.59
C LYS A 227 8.64 -12.64 14.96
N TYR A 228 9.97 -12.59 14.88
CA TYR A 228 10.69 -11.65 14.02
C TYR A 228 10.85 -12.27 12.64
N GLU A 229 10.41 -11.55 11.61
CA GLU A 229 10.55 -11.94 10.22
C GLU A 229 11.58 -11.03 9.54
N ILE A 230 12.70 -11.58 9.11
CA ILE A 230 13.71 -10.88 8.29
C ILE A 230 13.33 -11.04 6.81
N TYR A 231 13.32 -9.94 6.06
CA TYR A 231 12.96 -9.90 4.65
C TYR A 231 13.78 -8.86 3.87
N SER A 232 14.04 -9.19 2.61
CA SER A 232 14.68 -8.26 1.66
C SER A 232 13.72 -7.16 1.17
N ASP A 233 14.17 -5.91 1.21
CA ASP A 233 13.48 -4.75 0.65
C ASP A 233 13.69 -4.65 -0.87
N LYS A 234 12.78 -3.95 -1.56
CA LYS A 234 12.81 -3.82 -3.03
C LYS A 234 14.06 -3.09 -3.56
N ASP A 235 14.66 -2.26 -2.71
CA ASP A 235 15.84 -1.45 -3.01
C ASP A 235 17.16 -2.14 -2.63
N GLY A 236 17.12 -3.44 -2.25
CA GLY A 236 18.30 -4.27 -2.02
C GLY A 236 18.88 -4.23 -0.60
N GLY A 237 18.21 -3.58 0.35
CA GLY A 237 18.53 -3.65 1.78
C GLY A 237 17.71 -4.71 2.51
N VAL A 238 18.10 -5.08 3.73
CA VAL A 238 17.41 -6.07 4.57
C VAL A 238 16.65 -5.35 5.68
N LYS A 239 15.44 -5.80 5.99
CA LYS A 239 14.62 -5.31 7.10
C LYS A 239 14.13 -6.46 7.96
N TYR A 240 13.73 -6.17 9.19
CA TYR A 240 12.96 -7.09 10.00
C TYR A 240 11.67 -6.46 10.49
N ARG A 241 10.68 -7.31 10.79
CA ARG A 241 9.41 -6.90 11.42
C ARG A 241 9.03 -7.86 12.53
N LEU A 242 8.43 -7.34 13.59
CA LEU A 242 7.83 -8.14 14.66
C LEU A 242 6.36 -8.39 14.35
N LYS A 243 5.94 -9.66 14.38
CA LYS A 243 4.54 -10.05 14.26
C LYS A 243 3.99 -10.62 15.56
N SER A 244 2.73 -10.31 15.86
CA SER A 244 1.95 -10.95 16.92
C SER A 244 1.65 -12.42 16.59
N GLU A 245 1.08 -13.14 17.56
CA GLU A 245 0.53 -14.49 17.36
C GLU A 245 -0.59 -14.52 16.31
N SER A 246 -1.37 -13.43 16.20
CA SER A 246 -2.42 -13.26 15.19
C SER A 246 -1.87 -12.91 13.80
N GLY A 247 -0.56 -12.71 13.65
CA GLY A 247 0.09 -12.35 12.39
C GLY A 247 0.06 -10.86 12.05
N GLU A 248 -0.43 -10.02 12.94
CA GLU A 248 -0.43 -8.55 12.82
C GLU A 248 0.97 -7.99 13.01
N ILE A 249 1.34 -6.96 12.25
CA ILE A 249 2.66 -6.33 12.31
C ILE A 249 2.66 -5.32 13.45
N ILE A 250 3.52 -5.53 14.45
CA ILE A 250 3.60 -4.68 15.64
C ILE A 250 4.71 -3.62 15.48
N ALA A 251 5.83 -4.00 14.87
CA ALA A 251 7.03 -3.16 14.73
C ALA A 251 7.78 -3.46 13.43
N VAL A 252 8.42 -2.43 12.86
CA VAL A 252 9.26 -2.53 11.67
C VAL A 252 10.59 -1.82 11.91
N SER A 253 11.68 -2.41 11.40
CA SER A 253 13.02 -1.85 11.50
C SER A 253 13.35 -0.84 10.40
N SER A 254 14.42 -0.08 10.60
CA SER A 254 15.12 0.64 9.53
C SER A 254 15.81 -0.33 8.56
N VAL A 255 16.30 0.18 7.44
CA VAL A 255 16.99 -0.61 6.40
C VAL A 255 18.42 -0.93 6.87
N TYR A 256 18.79 -2.21 6.86
CA TYR A 256 20.15 -2.70 7.10
C TYR A 256 20.81 -3.14 5.79
N LYS A 257 22.15 -3.24 5.82
CA LYS A 257 22.94 -3.67 4.66
C LYS A 257 23.01 -5.20 4.55
N THR A 258 23.16 -5.90 5.67
CA THR A 258 23.31 -7.35 5.70
C THR A 258 22.26 -8.02 6.59
N THR A 259 22.04 -9.32 6.39
CA THR A 259 21.18 -10.14 7.26
C THR A 259 21.77 -10.31 8.66
N GLU A 260 23.10 -10.34 8.77
CA GLU A 260 23.81 -10.44 10.05
C GLU A 260 23.56 -9.20 10.92
N ASP A 261 23.60 -8.01 10.32
CA ASP A 261 23.28 -6.75 11.02
C ASP A 261 21.84 -6.77 11.57
N CYS A 262 20.90 -7.37 10.82
CA CYS A 262 19.51 -7.54 11.26
C CYS A 262 19.41 -8.49 12.47
N VAL A 263 20.12 -9.61 12.45
CA VAL A 263 20.12 -10.57 13.56
C VAL A 263 20.70 -9.92 14.82
N GLN A 264 21.83 -9.22 14.70
CA GLN A 264 22.43 -8.48 15.82
C GLN A 264 21.50 -7.38 16.35
N ALA A 265 20.80 -6.67 15.46
CA ALA A 265 19.83 -5.66 15.87
C ALA A 265 18.64 -6.27 16.64
N ILE A 266 18.15 -7.44 16.22
CA ILE A 266 17.08 -8.18 16.91
C ILE A 266 17.55 -8.63 18.30
N GLU A 267 18.78 -9.14 18.43
CA GLU A 267 19.33 -9.55 19.73
C GLU A 267 19.47 -8.38 20.70
N LYS A 268 19.98 -7.23 20.23
CA LYS A 268 20.01 -5.98 21.03
C LYS A 268 18.62 -5.54 21.43
N LEU A 269 17.65 -5.66 20.53
CA LEU A 269 16.28 -5.28 20.82
C LEU A 269 15.64 -6.20 21.87
N LYS A 270 15.91 -7.52 21.82
CA LYS A 270 15.42 -8.48 22.83
C LYS A 270 15.87 -8.16 24.25
N SER A 271 17.10 -7.67 24.42
CA SER A 271 17.61 -7.29 25.76
C SER A 271 17.01 -5.97 26.26
N ILE A 272 16.71 -5.04 25.35
CA ILE A 272 16.26 -3.68 25.67
C ILE A 272 14.75 -3.59 25.93
N VAL A 273 13.95 -4.34 25.18
CA VAL A 273 12.50 -4.11 25.10
C VAL A 273 11.76 -4.22 26.44
N LYS A 274 12.21 -5.10 27.35
CA LYS A 274 11.60 -5.25 28.68
C LYS A 274 11.88 -4.06 29.62
N THR A 275 13.03 -3.40 29.47
CA THR A 275 13.49 -2.32 30.37
C THR A 275 13.21 -0.92 29.85
N ALA A 276 12.80 -0.76 28.59
CA ALA A 276 12.61 0.53 27.97
C ALA A 276 11.42 1.31 28.56
N GLU A 277 11.65 2.56 28.94
CA GLU A 277 10.61 3.48 29.46
C GLU A 277 9.80 4.10 28.31
N VAL A 278 8.56 4.53 28.60
CA VAL A 278 7.70 5.19 27.62
C VAL A 278 7.69 6.68 27.90
N ASN A 279 8.08 7.47 26.91
CA ASN A 279 8.14 8.92 26.99
C ASN A 279 7.26 9.55 25.91
N GLU A 280 6.45 10.51 26.32
CA GLU A 280 5.55 11.24 25.43
C GLU A 280 6.24 12.53 25.01
N LYS A 281 6.43 12.74 23.70
CA LYS A 281 6.95 13.99 23.13
C LYS A 281 5.87 14.73 22.37
#